data_AF-A0A4R2T0D8-F1
#
_entry.id   AF-A0A4R2T0D8-F1
#
_cell.length_a   1.000
_cell.length_b   1.000
_cell.length_c   1.000
_cell.angle_alpha   90.00
_cell.angle_beta   90.00
_cell.angle_gamma   90.00
#
_symmetry.space_group_name_H-M   'P 1'
#
loop_
_entity.id
_entity.type
_entity.pdbx_description
1 polymer ?
#
loop_
_entity_poly.entity_id
_entity_poly.type
_entity_poly.pdbx_seq_one_letter_code
_entity_poly.pdbx_strand_id
1 'polypeptide(L)' 'MNNSTNTPKDEEKMLTFHQLAGFKKWFKSLKDLAAKEAILKRIEQAENGANFGDHKSVGGGVYENTDIYW' A
#
# COMPACT_ATOMS: atom_id res chain seq x y z
N MET A 1 -6.99 -29.36 -30.74
CA MET A 1 -7.12 -27.90 -30.92
C MET A 1 -7.03 -27.25 -29.55
N ASN A 2 -5.94 -26.53 -29.34
CA ASN A 2 -5.46 -25.93 -28.12
C ASN A 2 -6.05 -24.53 -27.99
N ASN A 3 -7.13 -24.39 -27.22
CA ASN A 3 -7.67 -23.08 -26.87
C ASN A 3 -6.89 -22.53 -25.67
N SER A 4 -5.67 -22.05 -25.93
CA SER A 4 -4.95 -21.16 -25.02
C SER A 4 -5.64 -19.81 -25.09
N THR A 5 -6.43 -19.48 -24.09
CA THR A 5 -6.95 -18.12 -23.92
C THR A 5 -5.76 -17.21 -23.64
N ASN A 6 -5.25 -16.55 -24.69
CA ASN A 6 -4.40 -15.39 -24.54
C ASN A 6 -5.26 -14.28 -23.93
N THR A 7 -5.35 -14.28 -22.60
CA THR A 7 -5.71 -13.06 -21.87
C THR A 7 -4.69 -11.99 -22.26
N PRO A 8 -5.10 -10.82 -22.74
CA PRO A 8 -4.18 -9.72 -23.03
C PRO A 8 -3.34 -9.42 -21.78
N LYS A 9 -2.03 -9.26 -21.94
CA LYS A 9 -1.08 -8.94 -20.85
C LYS A 9 -1.35 -7.57 -20.21
N ASP A 10 -2.35 -6.84 -20.69
CA ASP A 10 -2.49 -5.40 -20.52
C ASP A 10 -3.58 -5.04 -19.48
N GLU A 11 -4.25 -6.04 -18.87
CA GLU A 11 -5.17 -5.87 -17.74
C GLU A 11 -4.48 -6.04 -16.38
N GLU A 12 -3.19 -5.66 -16.27
CA GLU A 12 -2.55 -5.51 -14.97
C GLU A 12 -3.27 -4.37 -14.23
N LYS A 13 -4.06 -4.74 -13.22
CA LYS A 13 -4.92 -3.83 -12.48
C LYS A 13 -4.06 -2.81 -11.74
N MET A 14 -3.82 -1.64 -12.35
CA MET A 14 -3.08 -0.56 -11.73
C MET A 14 -3.75 -0.15 -10.42
N LEU A 15 -3.04 -0.36 -9.31
CA LEU A 15 -3.48 0.12 -8.01
C LEU A 15 -3.39 1.65 -8.00
N THR A 16 -4.50 2.30 -7.68
CA THR A 16 -4.57 3.76 -7.57
C THR A 16 -4.54 4.16 -6.09
N PHE A 17 -3.58 5.01 -5.72
CA PHE A 17 -3.39 5.48 -4.35
C PHE A 17 -3.90 6.91 -4.21
N HIS A 18 -4.68 7.16 -3.15
CA HIS A 18 -5.21 8.48 -2.83
C HIS A 18 -4.65 8.94 -1.49
N GLN A 19 -4.16 10.18 -1.43
CA GLN A 19 -3.64 10.79 -0.20
C GLN A 19 -4.55 11.92 0.27
N LEU A 20 -4.97 11.85 1.54
CA LEU A 20 -5.71 12.93 2.19
C LEU A 20 -4.79 14.10 2.56
N ALA A 21 -5.28 15.34 2.43
CA ALA A 21 -4.53 16.53 2.82
C ALA A 21 -4.14 16.52 4.32
N GLY A 22 -5.00 15.96 5.18
CA GLY A 22 -4.73 15.78 6.61
C GLY A 22 -3.53 14.86 6.86
N PHE A 23 -3.45 13.73 6.15
CA PHE A 23 -2.32 12.82 6.22
C PHE A 23 -1.02 13.53 5.81
N LYS A 24 -1.04 14.26 4.69
CA LYS A 24 0.14 15.00 4.21
C LYS A 24 0.66 16.00 5.25
N LYS A 25 -0.23 16.73 5.91
CA LYS A 25 0.13 17.69 6.97
C LYS A 25 0.71 16.98 8.20
N TRP A 26 0.03 15.94 8.67
CA TRP A 26 0.48 15.13 9.82
C TRP A 26 1.86 14.49 9.54
N PHE A 27 2.02 13.85 8.39
CA PHE A 27 3.26 13.19 8.01
C PHE A 27 4.45 14.16 7.99
N LYS A 28 4.26 15.36 7.42
CA LYS A 28 5.29 16.41 7.45
C LYS A 28 5.66 16.84 8.87
N SER A 29 4.71 16.86 9.79
CA SER A 29 4.91 17.29 11.18
C SER A 29 5.66 16.28 12.06
N LEU A 30 5.81 15.02 11.64
CA LEU A 30 6.56 14.00 12.40
C LEU A 30 8.02 14.43 12.55
N LYS A 31 8.51 14.44 13.79
CA LYS A 31 9.93 14.76 14.10
C LYS A 31 10.84 13.54 14.00
N ASP A 32 10.28 12.36 14.24
CA ASP A 32 10.99 11.10 14.14
C ASP A 32 11.22 10.73 12.67
N LEU A 33 12.48 10.75 12.26
CA LEU A 33 12.89 10.41 10.89
C LEU A 33 12.78 8.91 10.61
N ALA A 34 13.08 8.06 11.59
CA ALA A 34 12.96 6.61 11.43
C ALA A 34 11.50 6.21 11.24
N ALA A 35 10.57 6.82 12.00
CA ALA A 35 9.15 6.63 11.80
C ALA A 35 8.68 7.10 10.41
N LYS A 36 9.18 8.24 9.92
CA LYS A 36 8.89 8.73 8.57
C LYS A 36 9.34 7.74 7.49
N GLU A 37 10.57 7.26 7.58
CA GLU A 37 11.13 6.28 6.64
C GLU A 37 10.33 4.96 6.67
N ALA A 38 9.97 4.49 7.86
CA ALA A 38 9.19 3.27 8.03
C ALA A 38 7.79 3.36 7.38
N ILE A 39 7.14 4.52 7.44
CA ILE A 39 5.85 4.77 6.76
C ILE A 39 6.04 4.83 5.25
N LEU A 40 7.08 5.52 4.75
CA LEU A 40 7.34 5.64 3.31
C LEU A 40 7.60 4.27 2.67
N LYS A 41 8.43 3.43 3.30
CA LYS A 41 8.70 2.06 2.83
C LYS A 41 7.42 1.23 2.69
N ARG A 42 6.47 1.38 3.63
CA ARG A 42 5.18 0.67 3.57
C ARG A 42 4.30 1.13 2.41
N ILE A 43 4.28 2.43 2.13
CA ILE A 43 3.54 2.99 0.99
C ILE A 43 4.16 2.50 -0.31
N GLU A 44 5.48 2.56 -0.44
CA GLU A 44 6.22 2.10 -1.62
C GLU A 44 5.99 0.60 -1.89
N GLN A 45 6.00 -0.23 -0.84
CA GLN A 45 5.68 -1.65 -0.99
C GLN A 45 4.25 -1.88 -1.49
N ALA A 46 3.27 -1.15 -0.92
CA ALA A 46 1.89 -1.22 -1.38
C ALA A 46 1.74 -0.78 -2.84
N GLU A 47 2.40 0.30 -3.23
CA GLU A 47 2.40 0.82 -4.61
C GLU A 47 3.00 -0.15 -5.62
N ASN A 48 4.07 -0.86 -5.24
CA ASN A 48 4.74 -1.85 -6.07
C ASN A 48 4.04 -3.22 -6.11
N GLY A 49 2.85 -3.34 -5.53
CA GLY A 49 2.09 -4.58 -5.52
C GLY A 49 2.68 -5.66 -4.62
N ALA A 50 3.60 -5.32 -3.72
CA ALA A 50 4.00 -6.23 -2.65
C ALA A 50 2.83 -6.41 -1.67
N ASN A 51 2.76 -7.57 -1.00
CA ASN A 51 1.73 -7.82 0.01
C ASN A 51 1.72 -6.70 1.05
N PHE A 52 0.53 -6.25 1.44
CA PHE A 52 0.32 -5.26 2.51
C PHE A 52 0.78 -5.75 3.90
N GLY A 53 1.40 -6.94 3.99
CA GLY A 53 1.73 -7.60 5.23
C GLY A 53 0.48 -7.98 6.03
N ASP A 54 0.69 -8.15 7.33
CA ASP A 54 -0.41 -8.39 8.26
C ASP A 54 -1.21 -7.11 8.45
N HIS A 55 -2.47 -7.17 8.07
CA HIS A 55 -3.42 -6.08 8.23
C HIS A 55 -4.60 -6.56 9.05
N LYS A 56 -5.11 -5.68 9.91
CA LYS A 56 -6.25 -5.97 10.78
C LYS A 56 -7.31 -4.90 10.59
N SER A 57 -8.57 -5.32 10.48
CA SER A 57 -9.66 -4.35 10.45
C SER A 57 -9.78 -3.66 11.80
N VAL A 58 -9.92 -2.33 11.77
CA VAL A 58 -10.21 -1.50 12.95
C VAL A 58 -11.66 -0.98 12.92
N GLY A 59 -12.49 -1.54 12.04
CA GLY A 59 -13.89 -1.16 11.83
C GLY A 59 -14.08 -0.06 10.77
N GLY A 60 -15.34 0.12 10.32
CA GLY A 60 -15.70 1.19 9.38
C GLY A 60 -15.04 1.09 8.00
N GLY A 61 -14.60 -0.11 7.58
CA GLY A 61 -13.84 -0.29 6.33
C GLY A 61 -12.38 0.15 6.41
N VAL A 62 -11.86 0.45 7.61
CA VAL A 62 -10.48 0.85 7.85
C VAL A 62 -9.68 -0.36 8.33
N TYR A 63 -8.42 -0.44 7.88
CA TYR A 63 -7.47 -1.48 8.26
C TYR A 63 -6.17 -0.84 8.75
N GLU A 64 -5.63 -1.34 9.85
CA GLU A 64 -4.27 -1.03 10.27
C GLU A 64 -3.28 -1.95 9.55
N ASN A 65 -2.14 -1.40 9.12
CA ASN A 65 -1.03 -2.17 8.58
C ASN A 65 -0.03 -2.37 9.72
N THR A 66 -0.01 -3.58 10.26
CA THR A 66 0.62 -3.89 11.55
C THR A 66 2.02 -4.49 11.42
N ASP A 67 2.38 -5.14 10.31
CA ASP A 67 3.70 -5.78 10.22
C ASP A 67 4.28 -5.97 8.82
N ILE A 68 5.59 -5.71 8.74
CA ILE A 68 6.51 -6.22 7.72
C ILE A 68 7.72 -6.76 8.49
N TYR A 69 7.99 -8.06 8.38
CA TYR A 69 9.27 -8.62 8.79
C TYR A 69 10.38 -7.91 8.01
N TRP A 70 11.39 -7.42 8.74
CA TRP A 70 12.55 -6.68 8.22
C TRP A 70 13.42 -7.50 7.26
#